data_AF-A0A662BGW5-F1
#
_entry.id   AF-A0A662BGW5-F1
#
_cell.length_a   1.000
_cell.length_b   1.000
_cell.length_c   1.000
_cell.angle_alpha   90.00
_cell.angle_beta   90.00
_cell.angle_gamma   90.00
#
_symmetry.space_group_name_H-M   'P 1'
#
loop_
_entity.id
_entity.type
_entity.pdbx_description
1 polymer ?
#
loop_
_entity_poly.entity_id
_entity_poly.type
_entity_poly.pdbx_seq_one_letter_code
_entity_poly.pdbx_strand_id
1 'polypeptide(L)'
;MKTKSTFLLIVFLSFCILSGAQSTPTEITAEYGPPAEANVWTHYTIPLTAETFNVDEPTFDAVLANVTSFWVRTEMHSGPDTAGLDVVKVGTTYLSNFDASSEGWSSGGDGTMEWFPTGGYEGGYIQIADWATGIWSWLIAPYSWAGDWSSLKGQNIEFWYYTDQPSYSAIVKITTGQIDRLVLNTPEYNTILPDDSVLITLDIMPAPAEDITVSFSTSNPGCITVPDPITVLAGSSTASFYFVAAEGAEVGCESVIDATSTDYLTSRITMRVLDNYGIEEVDLTKAITIFPNPCDGKFTLSNTSGRSIQQMMMYDLSGNAILDLQEGDLSNAEIDVTGQAAGIYFLRIFVDGKVITSKVVIK
;
A
#
# COMPACT_ATOMS: atom_id res chain seq x y z
N MET A 1 -29.27 41.31 -76.07
CA MET A 1 -29.54 41.33 -74.61
C MET A 1 -29.75 39.91 -74.13
N LYS A 2 -29.04 39.53 -73.07
CA LYS A 2 -28.95 38.18 -72.51
C LYS A 2 -30.25 37.80 -71.79
N THR A 3 -30.80 36.63 -72.06
CA THR A 3 -31.69 35.91 -71.13
C THR A 3 -31.01 34.60 -70.77
N LYS A 4 -30.55 34.52 -69.53
CA LYS A 4 -29.86 33.36 -68.95
C LYS A 4 -30.88 32.26 -68.67
N SER A 5 -30.66 31.09 -69.25
CA SER A 5 -31.26 29.82 -68.84
C SER A 5 -30.47 29.31 -67.63
N THR A 6 -31.11 29.19 -66.48
CA THR A 6 -30.50 28.63 -65.27
C THR A 6 -30.68 27.12 -65.29
N PHE A 7 -29.56 26.40 -65.41
CA PHE A 7 -29.47 24.94 -65.37
C PHE A 7 -29.41 24.51 -63.88
N LEU A 8 -30.31 23.60 -63.48
CA LEU A 8 -30.38 23.04 -62.14
C LEU A 8 -29.29 21.97 -61.99
N LEU A 9 -28.24 22.25 -61.21
CA LEU A 9 -27.19 21.30 -60.87
C LEU A 9 -27.58 20.58 -59.57
N ILE A 10 -27.97 19.30 -59.66
CA ILE A 10 -28.19 18.45 -58.49
C ILE A 10 -26.82 17.97 -58.01
N VAL A 11 -26.36 18.50 -56.88
CA VAL A 11 -25.16 18.03 -56.18
C VAL A 11 -25.59 16.91 -55.23
N PHE A 12 -25.16 15.68 -55.50
CA PHE A 12 -25.22 14.57 -54.54
C PHE A 12 -24.10 14.79 -53.51
N LEU A 13 -24.44 15.32 -52.33
CA LEU A 13 -23.54 15.26 -51.17
C LEU A 13 -23.62 13.83 -50.61
N SER A 14 -22.57 13.05 -50.85
CA SER A 14 -22.33 11.80 -50.13
C SER A 14 -21.95 12.15 -48.69
N PHE A 15 -22.89 12.01 -47.77
CA PHE A 15 -22.60 12.05 -46.33
C PHE A 15 -21.85 10.76 -45.97
N CYS A 16 -20.51 10.83 -45.93
CA CYS A 16 -19.75 9.89 -45.10
C CYS A 16 -20.09 10.22 -43.64
N ILE A 17 -20.97 9.43 -43.05
CA ILE A 17 -21.12 9.38 -41.60
C ILE A 17 -19.82 8.75 -41.11
N LEU A 18 -18.86 9.57 -40.66
CA LEU A 18 -17.85 9.09 -39.74
C LEU A 18 -18.60 8.65 -38.49
N SER A 19 -18.66 7.34 -38.27
CA SER A 19 -19.06 6.75 -37.01
C SER A 19 -18.07 7.24 -35.94
N GLY A 20 -18.48 8.27 -35.19
CA GLY A 20 -17.72 8.77 -34.05
C GLY A 20 -17.68 7.74 -32.94
N ALA A 21 -16.45 7.45 -32.50
CA ALA A 21 -16.03 6.83 -31.25
C ALA A 21 -16.82 5.58 -30.80
N GLN A 22 -16.29 4.42 -31.17
CA GLN A 22 -16.39 3.24 -30.31
C GLN A 22 -15.76 3.65 -28.97
N SER A 23 -16.53 3.65 -27.89
CA SER A 23 -16.00 3.91 -26.54
C SER A 23 -14.86 2.94 -26.30
N THR A 24 -13.63 3.46 -26.25
CA THR A 24 -12.44 2.67 -25.93
C THR A 24 -12.70 1.93 -24.63
N PRO A 25 -12.45 0.61 -24.55
CA PRO A 25 -12.64 -0.15 -23.32
C PRO A 25 -11.98 0.58 -22.14
N THR A 26 -12.80 0.89 -21.15
CA THR A 26 -12.42 1.66 -19.95
C THR A 26 -11.75 0.80 -18.90
N GLU A 27 -11.71 -0.51 -19.11
CA GLU A 27 -11.14 -1.49 -18.19
C GLU A 27 -10.73 -2.78 -18.92
N ILE A 28 -9.73 -3.47 -18.37
CA ILE A 28 -9.31 -4.82 -18.74
C ILE A 28 -9.08 -5.63 -17.47
N THR A 29 -9.29 -6.95 -17.55
CA THR A 29 -9.18 -7.84 -16.38
C THR A 29 -8.42 -9.11 -16.71
N ALA A 30 -7.71 -9.65 -15.72
CA ALA A 30 -7.09 -10.97 -15.78
C ALA A 30 -7.44 -11.77 -14.54
N GLU A 31 -7.76 -13.06 -14.71
CA GLU A 31 -8.08 -13.97 -13.59
C GLU A 31 -6.83 -14.42 -12.84
N TYR A 32 -6.99 -14.67 -11.53
CA TYR A 32 -5.98 -15.32 -10.69
C TYR A 32 -6.62 -16.13 -9.56
N GLY A 33 -5.83 -17.04 -8.96
CA GLY A 33 -6.27 -17.84 -7.83
C GLY A 33 -7.37 -18.88 -8.14
N PRO A 34 -8.01 -19.43 -7.10
CA PRO A 34 -7.76 -19.18 -5.67
C PRO A 34 -6.49 -19.88 -5.16
N PRO A 35 -6.05 -19.61 -3.91
CA PRO A 35 -5.03 -20.39 -3.24
C PRO A 35 -5.44 -21.87 -3.12
N ALA A 36 -4.46 -22.78 -3.03
CA ALA A 36 -4.76 -24.20 -2.84
C ALA A 36 -5.30 -24.51 -1.42
N GLU A 37 -4.88 -23.74 -0.43
CA GLU A 37 -5.22 -23.89 0.97
C GLU A 37 -5.62 -22.54 1.57
N ALA A 38 -6.58 -22.57 2.50
CA ALA A 38 -7.00 -21.38 3.24
C ALA A 38 -5.88 -20.89 4.17
N ASN A 39 -5.75 -19.58 4.32
CA ASN A 39 -4.77 -18.92 5.19
C ASN A 39 -3.30 -19.24 4.86
N VAL A 40 -3.00 -19.58 3.60
CA VAL A 40 -1.64 -19.81 3.11
C VAL A 40 -1.29 -18.76 2.06
N TRP A 41 -0.26 -17.97 2.35
CA TRP A 41 0.33 -17.02 1.40
C TRP A 41 0.76 -17.75 0.12
N THR A 42 0.15 -17.37 -0.99
CA THR A 42 0.42 -17.92 -2.33
C THR A 42 0.87 -16.80 -3.24
N HIS A 43 2.00 -17.02 -3.94
CA HIS A 43 2.50 -16.07 -4.92
C HIS A 43 1.78 -16.23 -6.27
N TYR A 44 1.32 -15.11 -6.83
CA TYR A 44 0.72 -15.04 -8.15
C TYR A 44 1.60 -14.23 -9.09
N THR A 45 1.65 -14.68 -10.35
CA THR A 45 2.33 -14.00 -11.45
C THR A 45 1.38 -13.95 -12.63
N ILE A 46 1.04 -12.73 -13.06
CA ILE A 46 0.11 -12.47 -14.16
C ILE A 46 0.89 -11.72 -15.26
N PRO A 47 1.17 -12.34 -16.41
CA PRO A 47 1.84 -11.65 -17.50
C PRO A 47 1.04 -10.44 -18.00
N LEU A 48 1.69 -9.30 -18.14
CA LEU A 48 1.10 -8.06 -18.63
C LEU A 48 1.05 -8.07 -20.16
N THR A 49 0.16 -8.89 -20.71
CA THR A 49 -0.02 -9.09 -22.17
C THR A 49 -1.49 -9.04 -22.58
N ALA A 50 -1.75 -8.70 -23.85
CA ALA A 50 -3.11 -8.68 -24.41
C ALA A 50 -3.82 -10.04 -24.29
N GLU A 51 -3.08 -11.14 -24.49
CA GLU A 51 -3.58 -12.51 -24.34
C GLU A 51 -4.05 -12.79 -22.90
N THR A 52 -3.23 -12.46 -21.90
CA THR A 52 -3.57 -12.68 -20.49
C THR A 52 -4.81 -11.90 -20.06
N PHE A 53 -4.99 -10.70 -20.59
CA PHE A 53 -6.15 -9.84 -20.32
C PHE A 53 -7.33 -10.07 -21.28
N ASN A 54 -7.24 -11.08 -22.15
CA ASN A 54 -8.29 -11.49 -23.08
C ASN A 54 -8.84 -10.33 -23.95
N VAL A 55 -7.95 -9.49 -24.45
CA VAL A 55 -8.26 -8.37 -25.36
C VAL A 55 -7.35 -8.37 -26.58
N ASP A 56 -7.70 -7.62 -27.62
CA ASP A 56 -6.80 -7.40 -28.76
C ASP A 56 -5.65 -6.44 -28.42
N GLU A 57 -4.56 -6.54 -29.19
CA GLU A 57 -3.34 -5.75 -29.01
C GLU A 57 -3.62 -4.23 -28.99
N PRO A 58 -4.40 -3.65 -29.94
CA PRO A 58 -4.68 -2.22 -29.93
C PRO A 58 -5.45 -1.75 -28.69
N THR A 59 -6.39 -2.55 -28.19
CA THR A 59 -7.12 -2.27 -26.96
C THR A 59 -6.18 -2.28 -25.76
N PHE A 60 -5.34 -3.30 -25.65
CA PHE A 60 -4.38 -3.43 -24.57
C PHE A 60 -3.40 -2.25 -24.54
N ASP A 61 -2.86 -1.88 -25.70
CA ASP A 61 -1.94 -0.74 -25.85
C ASP A 61 -2.61 0.59 -25.47
N ALA A 62 -3.87 0.79 -25.88
CA ALA A 62 -4.63 1.99 -25.53
C ALA A 62 -4.87 2.11 -24.02
N VAL A 63 -5.11 0.99 -23.34
CA VAL A 63 -5.30 0.94 -21.89
C VAL A 63 -4.01 1.19 -21.14
N LEU A 64 -2.93 0.49 -21.50
CA LEU A 64 -1.63 0.72 -20.86
C LEU A 64 -1.12 2.15 -21.05
N ALA A 65 -1.41 2.79 -22.18
CA ALA A 65 -0.99 4.17 -22.39
C ALA A 65 -1.66 5.20 -21.44
N ASN A 66 -2.78 4.84 -20.79
CA ASN A 66 -3.61 5.78 -20.03
C ASN A 66 -4.18 5.17 -18.75
N VAL A 67 -3.38 4.41 -18.00
CA VAL A 67 -3.85 3.77 -16.76
C VAL A 67 -4.25 4.82 -15.74
N THR A 68 -5.46 4.73 -15.22
CA THR A 68 -5.95 5.59 -14.12
C THR A 68 -5.97 4.86 -12.79
N SER A 69 -6.08 3.54 -12.81
CA SER A 69 -6.05 2.74 -11.58
C SER A 69 -5.78 1.26 -11.84
N PHE A 70 -5.31 0.60 -10.78
CA PHE A 70 -5.13 -0.84 -10.69
C PHE A 70 -5.87 -1.35 -9.45
N TRP A 71 -6.63 -2.42 -9.62
CA TRP A 71 -7.46 -3.02 -8.59
C TRP A 71 -7.19 -4.52 -8.51
N VAL A 72 -7.25 -5.05 -7.30
CA VAL A 72 -7.20 -6.48 -6.99
C VAL A 72 -8.51 -6.84 -6.31
N ARG A 73 -9.32 -7.71 -6.94
CA ARG A 73 -10.54 -8.23 -6.30
C ARG A 73 -10.13 -9.22 -5.23
N THR A 74 -10.60 -9.04 -4.01
CA THR A 74 -10.21 -9.86 -2.86
C THR A 74 -11.26 -10.88 -2.45
N GLU A 75 -12.47 -10.78 -2.99
CA GLU A 75 -13.51 -11.77 -2.75
C GLU A 75 -13.29 -13.03 -3.61
N MET A 76 -13.21 -14.17 -2.93
CA MET A 76 -13.09 -15.51 -3.51
C MET A 76 -14.13 -16.49 -2.95
N HIS A 77 -15.09 -16.01 -2.16
CA HIS A 77 -16.16 -16.80 -1.57
C HIS A 77 -17.53 -16.13 -1.69
N SER A 78 -18.61 -16.89 -1.61
CA SER A 78 -19.95 -16.31 -1.50
C SER A 78 -20.40 -16.35 -0.05
N GLY A 79 -20.29 -15.22 0.63
CA GLY A 79 -20.38 -15.12 2.08
C GLY A 79 -19.13 -14.41 2.61
N PRO A 80 -19.03 -14.20 3.94
CA PRO A 80 -17.90 -13.47 4.49
C PRO A 80 -16.59 -14.19 4.21
N ASP A 81 -15.60 -13.47 3.73
CA ASP A 81 -14.22 -13.92 3.64
C ASP A 81 -13.25 -12.83 4.10
N THR A 82 -12.04 -13.26 4.43
CA THR A 82 -10.93 -12.39 4.78
C THR A 82 -9.78 -12.72 3.86
N ALA A 83 -9.20 -11.69 3.25
CA ALA A 83 -8.12 -11.82 2.30
C ALA A 83 -6.99 -10.85 2.59
N GLY A 84 -5.75 -11.31 2.43
CA GLY A 84 -4.55 -10.50 2.56
C GLY A 84 -3.82 -10.34 1.24
N LEU A 85 -3.19 -9.18 1.04
CA LEU A 85 -2.36 -8.85 -0.10
C LEU A 85 -1.01 -8.32 0.41
N ASP A 86 0.08 -8.84 -0.18
CA ASP A 86 1.44 -8.48 0.19
C ASP A 86 2.36 -8.46 -1.04
N VAL A 87 3.45 -7.68 -0.97
CA VAL A 87 4.50 -7.49 -1.98
C VAL A 87 3.95 -7.37 -3.41
N VAL A 88 3.16 -6.32 -3.67
CA VAL A 88 2.56 -6.08 -4.98
C VAL A 88 3.56 -5.40 -5.91
N LYS A 89 3.79 -5.99 -7.07
CA LYS A 89 4.66 -5.46 -8.13
C LYS A 89 3.91 -5.36 -9.45
N VAL A 90 4.17 -4.28 -10.20
CA VAL A 90 3.77 -4.17 -11.60
C VAL A 90 5.01 -3.80 -12.41
N GLY A 91 5.53 -4.81 -13.09
CA GLY A 91 6.80 -4.75 -13.80
C GLY A 91 7.93 -4.25 -12.90
N THR A 92 8.85 -3.47 -13.47
CA THR A 92 9.99 -2.89 -12.76
C THR A 92 9.72 -1.51 -12.17
N THR A 93 8.51 -0.97 -12.30
CA THR A 93 8.22 0.43 -11.93
C THR A 93 7.52 0.55 -10.58
N TYR A 94 6.52 -0.29 -10.31
CA TYR A 94 5.66 -0.14 -9.15
C TYR A 94 5.88 -1.27 -8.16
N LEU A 95 5.99 -0.90 -6.88
CA LEU A 95 6.17 -1.80 -5.75
C LEU A 95 5.41 -1.25 -4.54
N SER A 96 4.69 -2.13 -3.86
CA SER A 96 4.26 -1.95 -2.48
C SER A 96 4.64 -3.18 -1.66
N ASN A 97 5.34 -2.98 -0.55
CA ASN A 97 5.75 -4.06 0.36
C ASN A 97 5.02 -4.00 1.71
N PHE A 98 4.30 -2.91 1.99
CA PHE A 98 3.52 -2.73 3.20
C PHE A 98 4.31 -2.84 4.51
N ASP A 99 5.63 -2.69 4.48
CA ASP A 99 6.48 -2.85 5.67
C ASP A 99 6.31 -1.71 6.67
N ALA A 100 5.83 -0.55 6.22
CA ALA A 100 5.75 0.66 7.03
C ALA A 100 4.35 1.31 7.06
N SER A 101 3.47 1.00 6.11
CA SER A 101 2.11 1.58 6.03
C SER A 101 1.26 0.85 4.99
N SER A 102 0.01 1.30 4.80
CA SER A 102 -0.84 0.93 3.67
C SER A 102 -0.37 1.48 2.32
N GLU A 103 0.63 2.37 2.29
CA GLU A 103 1.20 2.99 1.08
C GLU A 103 0.17 3.68 0.15
N GLY A 104 -0.92 4.19 0.73
CA GLY A 104 -2.00 4.84 -0.03
C GLY A 104 -2.90 3.87 -0.80
N TRP A 105 -2.81 2.57 -0.53
CA TRP A 105 -3.85 1.62 -0.94
C TRP A 105 -5.16 1.91 -0.22
N SER A 106 -6.27 1.57 -0.86
CA SER A 106 -7.61 1.81 -0.33
C SER A 106 -8.55 0.64 -0.66
N SER A 107 -9.57 0.41 0.16
CA SER A 107 -10.65 -0.52 -0.18
C SER A 107 -11.63 0.10 -1.19
N GLY A 108 -12.25 -0.75 -2.03
CA GLY A 108 -13.41 -0.40 -2.85
C GLY A 108 -14.47 -1.47 -2.80
N GLY A 109 -15.71 -1.11 -3.15
CA GLY A 109 -16.85 -2.01 -3.04
C GLY A 109 -17.32 -2.16 -1.59
N ASP A 110 -17.46 -3.39 -1.13
CA ASP A 110 -17.72 -3.70 0.28
C ASP A 110 -16.49 -4.31 0.98
N GLY A 111 -16.67 -4.58 2.26
CA GLY A 111 -15.60 -4.95 3.17
C GLY A 111 -14.82 -3.77 3.71
N THR A 112 -13.88 -4.07 4.61
CA THR A 112 -13.02 -3.09 5.27
C THR A 112 -11.57 -3.47 5.21
N MET A 113 -10.72 -2.53 4.83
CA MET A 113 -9.27 -2.70 4.80
C MET A 113 -8.62 -2.35 6.16
N GLU A 114 -7.62 -3.13 6.54
CA GLU A 114 -6.73 -2.88 7.66
C GLU A 114 -5.28 -3.16 7.23
N TRP A 115 -4.34 -2.33 7.68
CA TRP A 115 -2.91 -2.58 7.50
C TRP A 115 -2.36 -3.24 8.77
N PHE A 116 -1.54 -4.26 8.58
CA PHE A 116 -0.86 -4.99 9.63
C PHE A 116 0.65 -4.83 9.49
N PRO A 117 1.38 -4.43 10.54
CA PRO A 117 2.84 -4.23 10.49
C PRO A 117 3.64 -5.52 10.41
N THR A 118 3.01 -6.66 10.69
CA THR A 118 3.65 -7.98 10.75
C THR A 118 2.66 -9.07 10.35
N GLY A 119 3.16 -10.21 9.86
CA GLY A 119 2.34 -11.37 9.51
C GLY A 119 2.09 -11.51 8.01
N GLY A 120 2.66 -10.59 7.21
CA GLY A 120 2.77 -10.72 5.77
C GLY A 120 3.61 -11.93 5.37
N TYR A 121 3.72 -12.15 4.07
CA TYR A 121 4.72 -13.06 3.54
C TYR A 121 6.13 -12.57 3.93
N GLU A 122 6.36 -11.26 3.79
CA GLU A 122 7.51 -10.55 4.33
C GLU A 122 7.00 -9.31 5.07
N GLY A 123 7.32 -9.17 6.36
CA GLY A 123 6.98 -7.97 7.11
C GLY A 123 5.46 -7.70 7.22
N GLY A 124 5.04 -6.53 6.76
CA GLY A 124 3.66 -6.05 6.86
C GLY A 124 2.79 -6.48 5.69
N TYR A 125 1.48 -6.25 5.78
CA TYR A 125 0.53 -6.55 4.70
C TYR A 125 -0.76 -5.73 4.87
N ILE A 126 -1.59 -5.71 3.82
CA ILE A 126 -2.96 -5.21 3.92
C ILE A 126 -3.95 -6.37 3.87
N GLN A 127 -4.96 -6.31 4.71
CA GLN A 127 -6.06 -7.29 4.76
C GLN A 127 -7.37 -6.57 4.47
N ILE A 128 -8.31 -7.28 3.86
CA ILE A 128 -9.70 -6.84 3.76
C ILE A 128 -10.62 -7.94 4.28
N ALA A 129 -11.61 -7.54 5.08
CA ALA A 129 -12.67 -8.40 5.56
C ALA A 129 -13.96 -8.07 4.81
N ASP A 130 -14.47 -9.01 4.02
CA ASP A 130 -15.75 -8.90 3.32
C ASP A 130 -16.92 -9.02 4.30
N TRP A 131 -17.93 -8.17 4.09
CA TRP A 131 -19.17 -8.12 4.86
C TRP A 131 -20.28 -8.96 4.26
N ALA A 132 -20.04 -9.63 3.12
CA ALA A 132 -21.00 -10.45 2.41
C ALA A 132 -22.27 -9.70 2.01
N THR A 133 -22.11 -8.46 1.53
CA THR A 133 -23.27 -7.65 1.12
C THR A 133 -23.76 -8.03 -0.28
N GLY A 134 -23.02 -8.90 -0.98
CA GLY A 134 -23.25 -9.29 -2.37
C GLY A 134 -22.66 -8.29 -3.37
N ILE A 135 -21.83 -7.36 -2.90
CA ILE A 135 -20.96 -6.51 -3.70
C ILE A 135 -19.57 -7.16 -3.65
N TRP A 136 -18.74 -6.89 -4.66
CA TRP A 136 -17.36 -7.36 -4.68
C TRP A 136 -16.45 -6.52 -3.79
N SER A 137 -15.61 -7.16 -2.98
CA SER A 137 -14.53 -6.48 -2.25
C SER A 137 -13.27 -6.26 -3.11
N TRP A 138 -12.64 -5.07 -2.97
CA TRP A 138 -11.46 -4.69 -3.74
C TRP A 138 -10.40 -4.00 -2.89
N LEU A 139 -9.15 -4.22 -3.26
CA LEU A 139 -8.01 -3.36 -2.90
C LEU A 139 -7.57 -2.58 -4.14
N ILE A 140 -7.38 -1.27 -3.97
CA ILE A 140 -7.08 -0.33 -5.05
C ILE A 140 -5.70 0.29 -4.81
N ALA A 141 -4.82 0.19 -5.80
CA ALA A 141 -3.48 0.76 -5.73
C ALA A 141 -3.47 2.29 -5.67
N PRO A 142 -2.44 2.93 -5.06
CA PRO A 142 -2.37 4.37 -4.92
C PRO A 142 -2.38 5.09 -6.27
N TYR A 143 -2.79 6.37 -6.28
CA TYR A 143 -2.87 7.16 -7.52
C TYR A 143 -1.53 7.44 -8.17
N SER A 144 -0.44 7.36 -7.39
CA SER A 144 0.92 7.41 -7.93
C SER A 144 1.22 6.28 -8.94
N TRP A 145 0.38 5.24 -9.01
CA TRP A 145 0.46 4.18 -10.01
C TRP A 145 -0.28 4.48 -11.31
N ALA A 146 -1.02 5.59 -11.40
CA ALA A 146 -1.63 6.04 -12.65
C ALA A 146 -0.57 6.58 -13.63
N GLY A 147 -0.83 6.46 -14.93
CA GLY A 147 0.02 6.98 -15.99
C GLY A 147 0.20 5.99 -17.15
N ASP A 148 1.27 6.21 -17.92
CA ASP A 148 1.64 5.38 -19.06
C ASP A 148 2.42 4.14 -18.60
N TRP A 149 1.81 2.97 -18.76
CA TRP A 149 2.36 1.64 -18.47
C TRP A 149 2.90 0.94 -19.74
N SER A 150 2.97 1.61 -20.89
CA SER A 150 3.35 0.97 -22.16
C SER A 150 4.72 0.28 -22.11
N SER A 151 5.67 0.80 -21.33
CA SER A 151 6.99 0.17 -21.14
C SER A 151 6.97 -1.11 -20.29
N LEU A 152 5.86 -1.38 -19.60
CA LEU A 152 5.66 -2.56 -18.75
C LEU A 152 5.07 -3.74 -19.53
N LYS A 153 4.61 -3.51 -20.77
CA LYS A 153 4.07 -4.56 -21.63
C LYS A 153 5.07 -5.73 -21.77
N GLY A 154 4.58 -6.95 -21.52
CA GLY A 154 5.37 -8.18 -21.54
C GLY A 154 6.12 -8.49 -20.24
N GLN A 155 6.06 -7.62 -19.23
CA GLN A 155 6.50 -7.92 -17.86
C GLN A 155 5.37 -8.59 -17.07
N ASN A 156 5.46 -8.63 -15.73
CA ASN A 156 4.47 -9.29 -14.88
C ASN A 156 3.84 -8.33 -13.86
N ILE A 157 2.60 -8.62 -13.49
CA ILE A 157 2.03 -8.25 -12.19
C ILE A 157 2.32 -9.42 -11.24
N GLU A 158 2.87 -9.12 -10.08
CA GLU A 158 3.21 -10.13 -9.06
C GLU A 158 2.71 -9.70 -7.69
N PHE A 159 2.21 -10.63 -6.88
CA PHE A 159 1.82 -10.35 -5.51
C PHE A 159 1.67 -11.65 -4.72
N TRP A 160 1.80 -11.55 -3.40
CA TRP A 160 1.41 -12.58 -2.46
C TRP A 160 -0.03 -12.34 -2.00
N TYR A 161 -0.79 -13.42 -1.92
CA TYR A 161 -2.18 -13.36 -1.52
C TYR A 161 -2.55 -14.56 -0.67
N TYR A 162 -3.40 -14.35 0.33
CA TYR A 162 -4.13 -15.42 1.01
C TYR A 162 -5.60 -15.06 1.13
N THR A 163 -6.42 -16.08 1.36
CA THR A 163 -7.80 -15.93 1.82
C THR A 163 -8.12 -17.08 2.78
N ASP A 164 -9.03 -16.85 3.73
CA ASP A 164 -9.58 -17.91 4.58
C ASP A 164 -10.63 -18.78 3.86
N GLN A 165 -11.12 -18.36 2.68
CA GLN A 165 -12.14 -19.04 1.89
C GLN A 165 -11.80 -19.13 0.39
N PRO A 166 -10.82 -19.96 -0.02
CA PRO A 166 -10.37 -20.07 -1.42
C PRO A 166 -11.37 -20.83 -2.33
N SER A 167 -12.55 -20.27 -2.58
CA SER A 167 -13.65 -21.01 -3.24
C SER A 167 -13.67 -20.87 -4.76
N TYR A 168 -13.30 -19.71 -5.29
CA TYR A 168 -13.22 -19.45 -6.73
C TYR A 168 -12.19 -18.36 -7.08
N SER A 169 -11.86 -18.23 -8.37
CA SER A 169 -10.86 -17.28 -8.85
C SER A 169 -11.31 -15.81 -8.71
N ALA A 170 -10.35 -14.94 -8.43
CA ALA A 170 -10.53 -13.50 -8.43
C ALA A 170 -9.99 -12.89 -9.73
N ILE A 171 -10.04 -11.56 -9.83
CA ILE A 171 -9.50 -10.81 -10.97
C ILE A 171 -8.65 -9.65 -10.50
N VAL A 172 -7.63 -9.33 -11.28
CA VAL A 172 -7.06 -7.98 -11.29
C VAL A 172 -7.75 -7.15 -12.37
N LYS A 173 -7.84 -5.84 -12.16
CA LYS A 173 -8.49 -4.89 -13.09
C LYS A 173 -7.62 -3.65 -13.28
N ILE A 174 -7.40 -3.26 -14.52
CA ILE A 174 -6.74 -2.02 -14.91
C ILE A 174 -7.77 -1.15 -15.61
N THR A 175 -7.87 0.14 -15.27
CA THR A 175 -8.85 1.06 -15.86
C THR A 175 -8.19 2.27 -16.52
N THR A 176 -8.94 2.96 -17.38
CA THR A 176 -8.58 4.26 -17.98
C THR A 176 -9.57 5.38 -17.66
N GLY A 177 -10.70 5.07 -17.01
CA GLY A 177 -11.68 6.06 -16.58
C GLY A 177 -11.19 6.84 -15.35
N GLN A 178 -11.54 8.13 -15.26
CA GLN A 178 -11.26 8.92 -14.06
C GLN A 178 -11.93 8.28 -12.83
N ILE A 179 -11.16 8.18 -11.75
CA ILE A 179 -11.64 7.70 -10.46
C ILE A 179 -11.35 8.78 -9.44
N ASP A 180 -12.43 9.39 -8.97
CA ASP A 180 -12.40 10.33 -7.86
C ASP A 180 -12.46 9.49 -6.58
N ARG A 181 -11.50 9.66 -5.67
CA ARG A 181 -11.38 8.84 -4.47
C ARG A 181 -10.86 9.60 -3.27
N LEU A 182 -11.32 9.14 -2.11
CA LEU A 182 -10.84 9.52 -0.81
C LEU A 182 -9.96 8.39 -0.26
N VAL A 183 -8.82 8.74 0.34
CA VAL A 183 -7.95 7.76 1.03
C VAL A 183 -7.61 8.25 2.43
N LEU A 184 -8.11 7.57 3.45
CA LEU A 184 -7.74 7.78 4.84
C LEU A 184 -6.42 7.08 5.13
N ASN A 185 -5.43 7.84 5.59
CA ASN A 185 -4.12 7.35 5.98
C ASN A 185 -3.86 7.63 7.46
N THR A 186 -3.44 6.60 8.18
CA THR A 186 -2.89 6.72 9.53
C THR A 186 -1.36 6.88 9.47
N PRO A 187 -0.75 7.61 10.42
CA PRO A 187 0.68 7.92 10.38
C PRO A 187 1.58 6.72 10.70
N GLU A 188 1.09 5.77 11.51
CA GLU A 188 1.90 4.61 11.92
C GLU A 188 1.07 3.35 12.15
N TYR A 189 -0.11 3.44 12.79
CA TYR A 189 -1.00 2.28 13.02
C TYR A 189 -2.47 2.69 12.94
N ASN A 190 -3.33 1.72 12.64
CA ASN A 190 -4.79 1.83 12.73
C ASN A 190 -5.31 1.70 14.18
N THR A 191 -4.56 2.24 15.15
CA THR A 191 -4.86 2.11 16.58
C THR A 191 -4.83 3.45 17.29
N ILE A 192 -5.66 3.59 18.33
CA ILE A 192 -5.71 4.76 19.21
C ILE A 192 -5.58 4.26 20.65
N LEU A 193 -4.81 4.96 21.49
CA LEU A 193 -4.77 4.66 22.92
C LEU A 193 -6.09 5.09 23.59
N PRO A 194 -6.48 4.46 24.71
CA PRO A 194 -7.61 4.94 25.50
C PRO A 194 -7.46 6.42 25.86
N ASP A 195 -8.55 7.18 25.71
CA ASP A 195 -8.62 8.62 25.96
C ASP A 195 -7.64 9.49 25.14
N ASP A 196 -7.13 8.97 24.00
CA ASP A 196 -6.21 9.67 23.10
C ASP A 196 -6.85 9.96 21.73
N SER A 197 -6.09 10.64 20.87
CA SER A 197 -6.46 10.95 19.49
C SER A 197 -5.33 10.67 18.52
N VAL A 198 -5.66 10.35 17.28
CA VAL A 198 -4.69 10.17 16.20
C VAL A 198 -4.94 11.18 15.08
N LEU A 199 -3.86 11.76 14.56
CA LEU A 199 -3.92 12.61 13.37
C LEU A 199 -4.11 11.72 12.14
N ILE A 200 -5.13 12.01 11.37
CA ILE A 200 -5.44 11.32 10.11
C ILE A 200 -5.18 12.27 8.95
N THR A 201 -4.58 11.74 7.89
CA THR A 201 -4.48 12.44 6.62
C THR A 201 -5.49 11.84 5.64
N LEU A 202 -6.28 12.70 5.02
CA LEU A 202 -7.16 12.34 3.92
C LEU A 202 -6.51 12.80 2.63
N ASP A 203 -6.19 11.88 1.73
CA ASP A 203 -5.84 12.21 0.36
C ASP A 203 -7.10 12.30 -0.50
N ILE A 204 -7.15 13.33 -1.35
CA ILE A 204 -8.25 13.61 -2.27
C ILE A 204 -7.70 13.62 -3.68
N MET A 205 -8.16 12.67 -4.50
CA MET A 205 -7.60 12.47 -5.83
C MET A 205 -8.71 12.23 -6.86
N PRO A 206 -8.77 13.02 -7.95
CA PRO A 206 -7.98 14.23 -8.17
C PRO A 206 -8.35 15.33 -7.15
N ALA A 207 -7.55 16.39 -7.09
CA ALA A 207 -7.93 17.57 -6.33
C ALA A 207 -9.25 18.14 -6.90
N PRO A 208 -10.21 18.53 -6.05
CA PRO A 208 -11.55 18.88 -6.51
C PRO A 208 -11.54 20.22 -7.25
N ALA A 209 -12.37 20.35 -8.28
CA ALA A 209 -12.48 21.58 -9.07
C ALA A 209 -13.27 22.70 -8.35
N GLU A 210 -14.11 22.31 -7.38
CA GLU A 210 -14.92 23.18 -6.52
C GLU A 210 -14.78 22.71 -5.07
N ASP A 211 -15.23 23.51 -4.11
CA ASP A 211 -15.22 23.10 -2.70
C ASP A 211 -16.14 21.88 -2.50
N ILE A 212 -15.65 20.85 -1.81
CA ILE A 212 -16.43 19.65 -1.48
C ILE A 212 -16.63 19.53 0.03
N THR A 213 -17.71 18.85 0.41
CA THR A 213 -17.96 18.46 1.80
C THR A 213 -17.63 16.99 1.98
N VAL A 214 -16.69 16.69 2.87
CA VAL A 214 -16.37 15.31 3.27
C VAL A 214 -17.07 15.02 4.59
N SER A 215 -17.90 13.97 4.58
CA SER A 215 -18.62 13.50 5.76
C SER A 215 -18.00 12.22 6.29
N PHE A 216 -17.93 12.09 7.60
CA PHE A 216 -17.39 10.91 8.28
C PHE A 216 -18.50 10.14 8.99
N SER A 217 -18.39 8.82 9.02
CA SER A 217 -19.25 7.99 9.86
C SER A 217 -18.43 6.92 10.58
N THR A 218 -18.89 6.50 11.76
CA THR A 218 -18.30 5.45 12.58
C THR A 218 -19.35 4.38 12.83
N SER A 219 -18.97 3.11 12.70
CA SER A 219 -19.84 1.98 13.04
C SER A 219 -20.04 1.80 14.55
N ASN A 220 -19.18 2.41 15.38
CA ASN A 220 -19.17 2.26 16.83
C ASN A 220 -18.74 3.57 17.50
N PRO A 221 -19.67 4.53 17.70
CA PRO A 221 -19.37 5.83 18.32
C PRO A 221 -18.99 5.73 19.80
N GLY A 222 -19.23 4.59 20.45
CA GLY A 222 -18.74 4.30 21.81
C GLY A 222 -17.29 3.79 21.84
N CYS A 223 -16.68 3.56 20.67
CA CYS A 223 -15.29 3.18 20.53
C CYS A 223 -14.45 4.32 19.97
N ILE A 224 -14.83 4.84 18.79
CA ILE A 224 -14.11 5.92 18.12
C ILE A 224 -15.11 6.98 17.69
N THR A 225 -14.75 8.24 17.97
CA THR A 225 -15.48 9.41 17.49
C THR A 225 -14.73 10.04 16.30
N VAL A 226 -15.52 10.52 15.34
CA VAL A 226 -15.05 11.14 14.10
C VAL A 226 -15.47 12.61 14.08
N PRO A 227 -14.77 13.50 13.36
CA PRO A 227 -15.11 14.92 13.33
C PRO A 227 -16.43 15.18 12.61
N ASP A 228 -17.00 16.36 12.85
CA ASP A 228 -18.07 16.91 12.00
C ASP A 228 -17.61 17.00 10.53
N PRO A 229 -18.54 17.01 9.55
CA PRO A 229 -18.18 17.16 8.15
C PRO A 229 -17.27 18.37 7.90
N ILE A 230 -16.22 18.16 7.10
CA ILE A 230 -15.24 19.18 6.78
C ILE A 230 -15.44 19.70 5.36
N THR A 231 -15.06 20.95 5.12
CA THR A 231 -14.95 21.50 3.76
C THR A 231 -13.53 21.36 3.27
N VAL A 232 -13.35 20.70 2.12
CA VAL A 232 -12.08 20.65 1.38
C VAL A 232 -12.16 21.66 0.25
N LEU A 233 -11.22 22.61 0.23
CA LEU A 233 -11.23 23.69 -0.76
C LEU A 233 -10.81 23.20 -2.15
N ALA A 234 -11.37 23.82 -3.19
CA ALA A 234 -10.98 23.60 -4.57
C ALA A 234 -9.45 23.62 -4.75
N GLY A 235 -8.91 22.63 -5.46
CA GLY A 235 -7.48 22.46 -5.71
C GLY A 235 -6.68 21.84 -4.55
N SER A 236 -7.30 21.53 -3.42
CA SER A 236 -6.63 20.83 -2.30
C SER A 236 -6.60 19.33 -2.55
N SER A 237 -5.43 18.72 -2.48
CA SER A 237 -5.26 17.26 -2.62
C SER A 237 -5.18 16.53 -1.28
N THR A 238 -5.15 17.26 -0.17
CA THR A 238 -5.04 16.69 1.19
C THR A 238 -5.87 17.48 2.20
N ALA A 239 -6.31 16.80 3.26
CA ALA A 239 -6.86 17.39 4.47
C ALA A 239 -6.38 16.61 5.70
N SER A 240 -6.37 17.25 6.87
CA SER A 240 -5.99 16.58 8.12
C SER A 240 -6.99 16.88 9.24
N PHE A 241 -7.27 15.86 10.04
CA PHE A 241 -8.21 15.92 11.16
C PHE A 241 -7.86 14.82 12.18
N TYR A 242 -8.56 14.81 13.31
CA TYR A 242 -8.34 13.82 14.36
C TYR A 242 -9.49 12.84 14.44
N PHE A 243 -9.16 11.57 14.63
CA PHE A 243 -10.08 10.60 15.23
C PHE A 243 -9.71 10.45 16.71
N VAL A 244 -10.71 10.23 17.56
CA VAL A 244 -10.53 10.25 19.02
C VAL A 244 -11.16 9.00 19.61
N ALA A 245 -10.45 8.31 20.51
CA ALA A 245 -11.05 7.26 21.33
C ALA A 245 -12.21 7.86 22.14
N ALA A 246 -13.38 7.23 22.10
CA ALA A 246 -14.53 7.71 22.85
C ALA A 246 -14.24 7.65 24.36
N GLU A 247 -14.83 8.54 25.14
CA GLU A 247 -14.69 8.52 26.61
C GLU A 247 -15.17 7.18 27.15
N GLY A 248 -14.27 6.46 27.82
CA GLY A 248 -14.55 5.13 28.37
C GLY A 248 -14.61 4.01 27.33
N ALA A 249 -14.05 4.21 26.13
CA ALA A 249 -13.90 3.16 25.14
C ALA A 249 -13.17 1.93 25.72
N GLU A 250 -13.74 0.74 25.51
CA GLU A 250 -13.14 -0.51 25.96
C GLU A 250 -11.90 -0.84 25.13
N VAL A 251 -10.81 -1.25 25.79
CA VAL A 251 -9.63 -1.79 25.10
C VAL A 251 -10.05 -3.02 24.29
N GLY A 252 -9.65 -3.05 23.03
CA GLY A 252 -10.01 -4.07 22.05
C GLY A 252 -11.28 -3.73 21.26
N CYS A 253 -11.98 -2.64 21.56
CA CYS A 253 -13.08 -2.20 20.72
C CYS A 253 -12.56 -1.80 19.34
N GLU A 254 -13.39 -2.00 18.32
CA GLU A 254 -13.12 -1.61 16.95
C GLU A 254 -14.25 -0.76 16.37
N SER A 255 -13.90 0.06 15.40
CA SER A 255 -14.85 0.77 14.57
C SER A 255 -14.38 0.83 13.12
N VAL A 256 -15.32 0.61 12.21
CA VAL A 256 -15.17 0.92 10.79
C VAL A 256 -15.53 2.38 10.61
N ILE A 257 -14.66 3.12 9.94
CA ILE A 257 -14.82 4.54 9.67
C ILE A 257 -14.88 4.77 8.16
N ASP A 258 -15.94 5.44 7.71
CA ASP A 258 -16.12 5.84 6.33
C ASP A 258 -15.89 7.33 6.16
N ALA A 259 -15.13 7.72 5.13
CA ALA A 259 -15.08 9.07 4.61
C ALA A 259 -15.77 9.12 3.24
N THR A 260 -16.76 10.01 3.11
CA THR A 260 -17.63 10.09 1.92
C THR A 260 -17.72 11.51 1.39
N SER A 261 -17.77 11.62 0.07
CA SER A 261 -18.11 12.85 -0.65
C SER A 261 -18.85 12.47 -1.93
N THR A 262 -19.72 13.36 -2.42
CA THR A 262 -20.46 13.13 -3.67
C THR A 262 -19.49 12.85 -4.83
N ASP A 263 -19.74 11.78 -5.58
CA ASP A 263 -18.95 11.32 -6.73
C ASP A 263 -17.55 10.76 -6.43
N TYR A 264 -17.10 10.78 -5.17
CA TYR A 264 -15.85 10.13 -4.76
C TYR A 264 -16.13 8.70 -4.27
N LEU A 265 -15.24 7.78 -4.61
CA LEU A 265 -15.16 6.49 -3.94
C LEU A 265 -14.94 6.70 -2.44
N THR A 266 -15.79 6.05 -1.65
CA THR A 266 -15.70 6.04 -0.19
C THR A 266 -14.35 5.49 0.25
N SER A 267 -13.71 6.22 1.16
CA SER A 267 -12.59 5.66 1.91
C SER A 267 -13.11 4.94 3.13
N ARG A 268 -12.54 3.78 3.45
CA ARG A 268 -12.94 2.98 4.61
C ARG A 268 -11.73 2.35 5.28
N ILE A 269 -11.65 2.49 6.60
CA ILE A 269 -10.61 1.86 7.43
C ILE A 269 -11.24 1.27 8.69
N THR A 270 -10.66 0.18 9.20
CA THR A 270 -10.91 -0.27 10.58
C THR A 270 -9.92 0.41 11.51
N MET A 271 -10.40 0.88 12.65
CA MET A 271 -9.56 1.37 13.73
C MET A 271 -9.91 0.72 15.06
N ARG A 272 -8.91 0.57 15.92
CA ARG A 272 -9.06 -0.11 17.23
C ARG A 272 -8.58 0.77 18.37
N VAL A 273 -9.24 0.68 19.52
CA VAL A 273 -8.68 1.21 20.77
C VAL A 273 -7.85 0.09 21.40
N LEU A 274 -6.54 0.26 21.47
CA LEU A 274 -5.64 -0.73 22.09
C LEU A 274 -4.87 -0.06 23.22
N ASP A 275 -4.63 -0.79 24.31
CA ASP A 275 -3.66 -0.36 25.31
C ASP A 275 -2.25 -0.80 24.90
N ASN A 276 -1.25 0.01 25.23
CA ASN A 276 0.16 -0.31 24.95
C ASN A 276 0.73 -1.39 25.90
N TYR A 277 -0.10 -2.26 26.50
CA TYR A 277 0.41 -3.35 27.33
C TYR A 277 0.88 -4.58 26.51
N GLY A 278 0.81 -4.52 25.17
CA GLY A 278 1.15 -5.64 24.28
C GLY A 278 2.27 -5.42 23.27
N ILE A 279 2.81 -4.20 23.13
CA ILE A 279 3.98 -3.94 22.28
C ILE A 279 5.01 -3.23 23.14
N GLU A 280 5.86 -3.99 23.85
CA GLU A 280 7.16 -3.43 24.16
C GLU A 280 7.81 -3.13 22.80
N GLU A 281 7.94 -1.84 22.44
CA GLU A 281 8.92 -1.47 21.44
C GLU A 281 10.24 -2.06 21.94
N VAL A 282 10.73 -3.09 21.23
CA VAL A 282 11.96 -3.76 21.63
C VAL A 282 13.02 -2.68 21.63
N ASP A 283 13.49 -2.28 22.82
CA ASP A 283 14.55 -1.31 22.96
C ASP A 283 15.80 -1.92 22.34
N LEU A 284 16.04 -1.59 21.07
CA LEU A 284 17.09 -2.20 20.27
C LEU A 284 18.47 -1.93 20.90
N THR A 285 18.62 -0.87 21.69
CA THR A 285 19.86 -0.56 22.43
C THR A 285 20.11 -1.52 23.59
N LYS A 286 19.07 -2.19 24.11
CA LYS A 286 19.18 -3.25 25.11
C LYS A 286 19.23 -4.64 24.49
N ALA A 287 18.51 -4.86 23.39
CA ALA A 287 18.40 -6.15 22.75
C ALA A 287 19.59 -6.50 21.83
N ILE A 288 20.31 -5.47 21.35
CA ILE A 288 21.53 -5.65 20.54
C ILE A 288 22.73 -5.23 21.38
N THR A 289 23.49 -6.21 21.85
CA THR A 289 24.61 -6.01 22.76
C THR A 289 25.93 -6.46 22.15
N ILE A 290 27.02 -5.86 22.62
CA ILE A 290 28.38 -6.17 22.17
C ILE A 290 29.21 -6.61 23.37
N PHE A 291 29.79 -7.81 23.31
CA PHE A 291 30.65 -8.32 24.37
C PHE A 291 31.78 -9.22 23.86
N PRO A 292 32.96 -9.25 24.52
CA PRO A 292 33.36 -8.31 25.57
C PRO A 292 33.58 -6.90 24.99
N ASN A 293 33.32 -5.88 25.80
CA ASN A 293 33.67 -4.50 25.48
C ASN A 293 34.19 -3.84 26.78
N PRO A 294 35.48 -3.48 26.90
CA PRO A 294 36.52 -3.53 25.87
C PRO A 294 36.88 -4.93 25.37
N CYS A 295 37.30 -5.04 24.11
CA CYS A 295 37.73 -6.27 23.45
C CYS A 295 39.25 -6.29 23.18
N ASP A 296 39.79 -7.49 22.95
CA ASP A 296 41.19 -7.75 22.59
C ASP A 296 41.30 -8.15 21.10
N GLY A 297 40.59 -7.43 20.23
CA GLY A 297 40.54 -7.67 18.78
C GLY A 297 39.36 -8.52 18.30
N LYS A 298 38.64 -9.20 19.18
CA LYS A 298 37.42 -9.97 18.85
C LYS A 298 36.28 -9.63 19.79
N PHE A 299 35.07 -9.46 19.25
CA PHE A 299 33.85 -9.28 20.03
C PHE A 299 32.67 -9.99 19.38
N THR A 300 31.66 -10.32 20.18
CA THR A 300 30.40 -10.89 19.74
C THR A 300 29.33 -9.80 19.72
N LEU A 301 28.59 -9.74 18.62
CA LEU A 301 27.31 -9.06 18.53
C LEU A 301 26.21 -10.07 18.87
N SER A 302 25.41 -9.80 19.88
CA SER A 302 24.23 -10.60 20.20
C SER A 302 22.97 -9.79 19.98
N ASN A 303 22.10 -10.28 19.11
CA ASN A 303 20.82 -9.69 18.80
C ASN A 303 19.69 -10.61 19.27
N THR A 304 19.03 -10.20 20.35
CA THR A 304 17.86 -10.91 20.90
C THR A 304 16.55 -10.22 20.54
N SER A 305 16.57 -9.24 19.61
CA SER A 305 15.39 -8.45 19.26
C SER A 305 14.39 -9.18 18.36
N GLY A 306 14.83 -10.28 17.73
CA GLY A 306 14.06 -10.96 16.68
C GLY A 306 14.04 -10.19 15.34
N ARG A 307 14.67 -9.01 15.26
CA ARG A 307 14.76 -8.20 14.03
C ARG A 307 16.02 -8.51 13.25
N SER A 308 15.94 -8.50 11.92
CA SER A 308 17.09 -8.76 11.06
C SER A 308 18.00 -7.53 10.99
N ILE A 309 19.31 -7.74 11.08
CA ILE A 309 20.29 -6.68 10.90
C ILE A 309 20.63 -6.61 9.42
N GLN A 310 20.27 -5.50 8.76
CA GLN A 310 20.53 -5.32 7.32
C GLN A 310 22.00 -4.98 7.05
N GLN A 311 22.64 -4.24 7.95
CA GLN A 311 24.01 -3.80 7.76
C GLN A 311 24.71 -3.46 9.08
N MET A 312 26.03 -3.67 9.12
CA MET A 312 26.91 -3.22 10.19
C MET A 312 28.11 -2.48 9.62
N MET A 313 28.38 -1.27 10.11
CA MET A 313 29.54 -0.47 9.72
C MET A 313 30.33 -0.01 10.94
N MET A 314 31.64 -0.21 10.95
CA MET A 314 32.50 0.26 12.03
C MET A 314 33.41 1.39 11.56
N TYR A 315 33.53 2.44 12.38
CA TYR A 315 34.35 3.61 12.09
C TYR A 315 35.33 3.93 13.23
N ASP A 316 36.50 4.46 12.86
CA ASP A 316 37.40 5.11 13.81
C ASP A 316 36.92 6.54 14.19
N LEU A 317 37.62 7.21 15.11
CA LEU A 317 37.30 8.58 15.53
C LEU A 317 37.47 9.64 14.42
N SER A 318 38.19 9.30 13.34
CA SER A 318 38.36 10.18 12.18
C SER A 318 37.27 9.97 11.12
N GLY A 319 36.36 9.01 11.33
CA GLY A 319 35.30 8.66 10.41
C GLY A 319 35.71 7.68 9.31
N ASN A 320 36.90 7.08 9.39
CA ASN A 320 37.32 6.07 8.42
C ASN A 320 36.56 4.76 8.70
N ALA A 321 35.94 4.20 7.66
CA ALA A 321 35.30 2.90 7.75
C ALA A 321 36.37 1.80 7.85
N ILE A 322 36.30 0.96 8.87
CA ILE A 322 37.20 -0.17 9.10
C ILE A 322 36.51 -1.53 8.89
N LEU A 323 35.18 -1.56 8.84
CA LEU A 323 34.37 -2.75 8.56
C LEU A 323 33.03 -2.33 7.95
N ASP A 324 32.54 -3.13 6.99
CA ASP A 324 31.24 -3.01 6.34
C ASP A 324 30.73 -4.42 6.03
N LEU A 325 29.73 -4.88 6.78
CA LEU A 325 29.10 -6.19 6.61
C LEU A 325 27.63 -5.99 6.20
N GLN A 326 27.27 -6.54 5.04
CA GLN A 326 25.95 -6.37 4.42
C GLN A 326 25.21 -7.70 4.20
N GLU A 327 25.85 -8.84 4.46
CA GLU A 327 25.31 -10.18 4.21
C GLU A 327 25.70 -11.16 5.31
N GLY A 328 24.79 -12.09 5.66
CA GLY A 328 24.98 -13.15 6.65
C GLY A 328 24.03 -13.08 7.85
N ASP A 329 23.89 -14.18 8.58
CA ASP A 329 23.14 -14.19 9.84
C ASP A 329 23.94 -13.45 10.93
N LEU A 330 23.56 -12.20 11.17
CA LEU A 330 24.14 -11.34 12.20
C LEU A 330 23.36 -11.41 13.52
N SER A 331 22.51 -12.42 13.72
CA SER A 331 21.80 -12.60 15.00
C SER A 331 22.76 -12.88 16.17
N ASN A 332 23.86 -13.60 15.91
CA ASN A 332 24.91 -13.87 16.89
C ASN A 332 26.27 -14.05 16.20
N ALA A 333 26.91 -12.93 15.85
CA ALA A 333 28.13 -12.93 15.04
C ALA A 333 29.38 -12.62 15.86
N GLU A 334 30.45 -13.40 15.69
CA GLU A 334 31.80 -13.02 16.13
C GLU A 334 32.42 -12.10 15.07
N ILE A 335 32.81 -10.90 15.50
CA ILE A 335 33.48 -9.91 14.68
C ILE A 335 34.96 -9.86 15.06
N ASP A 336 35.82 -10.10 14.08
CA ASP A 336 37.27 -10.07 14.24
C ASP A 336 37.84 -8.77 13.63
N VAL A 337 38.34 -7.92 14.51
CA VAL A 337 39.04 -6.66 14.21
C VAL A 337 40.51 -6.74 14.65
N THR A 338 41.08 -7.95 14.75
CA THR A 338 42.48 -8.15 15.11
C THR A 338 43.37 -7.42 14.11
N GLY A 339 44.25 -6.55 14.62
CA GLY A 339 45.15 -5.71 13.82
C GLY A 339 44.73 -4.25 13.71
N GLN A 340 43.52 -3.89 14.17
CA GLN A 340 43.16 -2.49 14.37
C GLN A 340 43.87 -1.91 15.61
N ALA A 341 44.16 -0.61 15.60
CA ALA A 341 44.86 0.05 16.69
C ALA A 341 44.00 0.12 17.96
N ALA A 342 44.64 0.09 19.14
CA ALA A 342 43.98 0.35 20.41
C ALA A 342 43.27 1.72 20.39
N GLY A 343 42.00 1.76 20.79
CA GLY A 343 41.21 2.98 20.69
C GLY A 343 39.70 2.79 20.77
N ILE A 344 38.99 3.89 20.55
CA ILE A 344 37.52 3.93 20.52
C ILE A 344 37.06 3.90 19.06
N TYR A 345 36.07 3.05 18.80
CA TYR A 345 35.40 2.91 17.51
C TYR A 345 33.89 3.02 17.70
N PHE A 346 33.19 3.41 16.64
CA PHE A 346 31.73 3.45 16.60
C PHE A 346 31.21 2.42 15.61
N LEU A 347 30.37 1.52 16.11
CA LEU A 347 29.65 0.52 15.32
C LEU A 347 28.24 1.04 15.05
N ARG A 348 27.91 1.25 13.78
CA ARG A 348 26.55 1.53 13.32
C ARG A 348 25.90 0.24 12.88
N ILE A 349 24.69 -0.01 13.36
CA ILE A 349 23.93 -1.23 13.12
C ILE A 349 22.58 -0.80 12.57
N PHE A 350 22.25 -1.23 11.36
CA PHE A 350 21.00 -0.90 10.67
C PHE A 350 20.02 -2.06 10.90
N VAL A 351 18.88 -1.74 11.51
CA VAL A 351 17.81 -2.69 11.91
C VAL A 351 16.47 -2.01 11.73
N ASP A 352 15.57 -2.60 10.94
CA ASP A 352 14.20 -2.11 10.66
C ASP A 352 14.16 -0.60 10.31
N GLY A 353 15.06 -0.15 9.42
CA GLY A 353 15.17 1.25 9.01
C GLY A 353 15.73 2.22 10.06
N LYS A 354 16.00 1.75 11.27
CA LYS A 354 16.65 2.50 12.36
C LYS A 354 18.16 2.24 12.37
N VAL A 355 18.92 3.19 12.91
CA VAL A 355 20.37 3.08 13.09
C VAL A 355 20.72 3.14 14.57
N ILE A 356 21.31 2.07 15.08
CA ILE A 356 21.84 2.00 16.44
C ILE A 356 23.34 2.27 16.36
N THR A 357 23.86 3.10 17.26
CA THR A 357 25.30 3.36 17.35
C THR A 357 25.83 2.88 18.69
N SER A 358 26.80 1.95 18.64
CA SER A 358 27.45 1.38 19.81
C SER A 358 28.93 1.74 19.84
N LYS A 359 29.44 2.12 21.01
CA LYS A 359 30.86 2.38 21.23
C LYS A 359 31.59 1.06 21.47
N VAL A 360 32.63 0.77 20.70
CA VAL A 360 33.52 -0.39 20.90
C VAL A 360 34.90 0.11 21.32
N VAL A 361 35.49 -0.50 22.34
CA VAL A 361 36.83 -0.17 22.82
C VAL A 361 37.77 -1.35 22.53
N ILE A 362 38.76 -1.13 21.68
CA ILE A 362 39.84 -2.09 21.42
C ILE A 362 41.01 -1.75 22.34
N LYS A 363 41.54 -2.73 23.06
CA LYS A 363 42.66 -2.55 24.00
C LYS A 363 44.02 -2.42 23.32
#